data_AF-A0A9J5XXR2-F1
#
_entry.id   AF-A0A9J5XXR2-F1
#
_cell.length_a   1.000
_cell.length_b   1.000
_cell.length_c   1.000
_cell.angle_alpha   90.00
_cell.angle_beta   90.00
_cell.angle_gamma   90.00
#
_symmetry.space_group_name_H-M   'P 1'
#
loop_
_entity.id
_entity.type
_entity.pdbx_description
1 polymer ?
#
loop_
_entity_poly.entity_id
_entity_poly.type
_entity_poly.pdbx_seq_one_letter_code
_entity_poly.pdbx_strand_id
1 'polypeptide(L)' 'MEERQNFMIEEGLHQAVMFKLSHGAPNLKVLRSILLEHLGTKGNCLIGLLAPKQILLMFDQYEIMY' A
#
# COMPACT_ATOMS: atom_id res chain seq x y z
N MET A 1 -11.24 19.80 -5.36
CA MET A 1 -9.85 19.31 -5.17
C MET A 1 -9.53 19.20 -3.69
N GLU A 2 -9.81 20.25 -2.92
CA GLU A 2 -9.61 20.29 -1.46
C GLU A 2 -10.47 19.27 -0.69
N GLU A 3 -11.76 19.16 -1.05
CA GLU A 3 -12.70 18.21 -0.43
C GLU A 3 -12.27 16.74 -0.59
N ARG A 4 -11.75 16.37 -1.77
CA ARG A 4 -11.21 15.02 -2.02
C ARG A 4 -9.94 14.76 -1.21
N GLN A 5 -9.08 15.75 -1.03
CA GLN A 5 -7.87 15.60 -0.22
C GLN A 5 -8.23 15.43 1.25
N ASN A 6 -9.16 16.24 1.77
CA ASN A 6 -9.64 16.12 3.14
C ASN A 6 -10.26 14.75 3.40
N PHE A 7 -11.10 14.25 2.50
CA PHE A 7 -11.63 12.89 2.57
C PHE A 7 -10.52 11.82 2.58
N MET A 8 -9.50 11.95 1.72
CA MET A 8 -8.37 11.01 1.72
C MET A 8 -7.54 11.07 3.01
N ILE A 9 -7.52 12.21 3.70
CA ILE A 9 -6.84 12.36 4.98
C ILE A 9 -7.67 11.72 6.11
N GLU A 10 -8.96 12.06 6.21
CA GLU A 10 -9.89 11.54 7.22
C GLU A 10 -10.01 10.01 7.16
N GLU A 11 -10.09 9.45 5.96
CA GLU A 11 -10.20 8.01 5.74
C GLU A 11 -8.83 7.29 5.72
N GLY A 12 -7.73 8.00 5.97
CA GLY A 12 -6.37 7.43 5.93
C GLY A 12 -5.87 6.99 4.54
N LEU A 13 -6.66 7.22 3.48
CA LEU A 13 -6.36 6.81 2.11
C LEU A 13 -5.15 7.53 1.48
N HIS A 14 -4.74 8.67 2.03
CA HIS A 14 -3.53 9.38 1.62
C HIS A 14 -2.24 8.55 1.84
N GLN A 15 -2.30 7.55 2.73
CA GLN A 15 -1.21 6.60 3.01
C GLN A 15 -1.43 5.24 2.33
N ALA A 16 -2.45 5.14 1.48
CA ALA A 16 -2.83 3.91 0.81
C ALA A 16 -2.39 3.94 -0.66
N VAL A 17 -1.67 2.90 -1.09
CA VAL A 17 -1.25 2.72 -2.48
C VAL A 17 -1.82 1.43 -3.04
N MET A 18 -2.47 1.52 -4.20
CA MET A 18 -3.03 0.37 -4.90
C MET A 18 -2.09 -0.09 -6.01
N PHE A 19 -1.69 -1.35 -5.97
CA PHE A 19 -0.90 -1.99 -7.02
C PHE A 19 -1.80 -2.89 -7.87
N LYS A 20 -1.77 -2.68 -9.19
CA LYS A 20 -2.39 -3.60 -10.16
C LYS A 20 -1.34 -4.61 -10.62
N LEU A 21 -1.69 -5.88 -10.54
CA LEU A 21 -0.81 -6.99 -10.87
C LEU A 21 -1.05 -7.51 -12.28
N SER A 22 0.04 -7.87 -12.96
CA SER A 22 -0.03 -8.57 -14.25
C SER A 22 -0.50 -10.01 -14.08
N HIS A 23 -0.84 -10.68 -15.19
CA HIS A 23 -1.36 -12.05 -15.14
C HIS A 23 -0.38 -13.08 -14.56
N GLY A 24 0.92 -12.83 -14.65
CA GLY A 24 2.00 -13.69 -14.13
C GLY A 24 2.59 -13.22 -12.80
N ALA A 25 1.96 -12.26 -12.12
CA ALA A 25 2.47 -11.79 -10.85
C ALA A 25 2.48 -12.91 -9.79
N PRO A 26 3.46 -12.92 -8.88
CA PRO A 26 3.49 -13.87 -7.78
C PRO A 26 2.24 -13.77 -6.89
N ASN A 27 1.95 -14.81 -6.12
CA ASN A 27 0.85 -14.77 -5.17
C ASN A 27 1.12 -13.77 -4.02
N LEU A 28 0.06 -13.45 -3.26
CA LEU A 28 0.14 -12.45 -2.18
C LEU A 28 1.22 -12.77 -1.13
N LYS A 29 1.44 -14.05 -0.81
CA LYS A 29 2.43 -14.45 0.21
C LYS A 29 3.85 -14.10 -0.25
N VAL A 30 4.17 -14.39 -1.51
CA VAL A 30 5.47 -14.04 -2.11
C VAL A 30 5.59 -12.53 -2.26
N LEU A 31 4.55 -11.86 -2.76
CA LEU A 31 4.53 -10.40 -2.90
C LEU A 31 4.71 -9.68 -1.57
N ARG A 32 4.09 -10.16 -0.49
CA ARG A 32 4.28 -9.58 0.85
C ARG A 32 5.75 -9.62 1.28
N SER A 33 6.46 -10.73 1.04
CA SER A 33 7.88 -10.84 1.37
C SER A 33 8.72 -9.86 0.56
N ILE A 34 8.52 -9.83 -0.77
CA ILE A 34 9.27 -8.98 -1.70
C ILE A 34 9.02 -7.49 -1.41
N LEU A 35 7.76 -7.12 -1.20
CA LEU A 35 7.38 -5.72 -0.96
C LEU A 35 7.93 -5.21 0.38
N LEU A 36 7.86 -6.02 1.45
CA LEU A 36 8.42 -5.63 2.74
C LEU A 36 9.95 -5.44 2.67
N GLU A 37 10.65 -6.30 1.93
CA GLU A 37 12.10 -6.17 1.73
C GLU A 37 12.47 -4.92 0.92
N HIS A 38 11.76 -4.62 -0.17
CA HIS A 38 12.09 -3.50 -1.04
C HIS A 38 11.61 -2.14 -0.55
N LEU A 39 10.50 -2.07 0.18
CA LEU A 39 9.93 -0.78 0.62
C LEU A 39 10.69 -0.19 1.81
N GLY A 40 11.58 -0.96 2.45
CA GLY A 40 12.46 -0.46 3.52
C GLY A 40 11.70 0.20 4.68
N THR A 41 10.45 -0.18 4.90
CA THR A 41 9.58 0.51 5.85
C THR A 41 9.97 0.14 7.28
N LYS A 42 10.35 1.14 8.08
CA LYS A 42 10.54 1.00 9.54
C LYS A 42 9.23 0.85 10.32
N GLY A 43 8.10 1.23 9.71
CA GLY A 43 6.76 1.13 10.30
C GLY A 43 5.99 -0.11 9.83
N ASN A 44 4.82 -0.33 10.42
CA ASN A 44 3.91 -1.39 9.99
C ASN A 44 3.38 -1.08 8.58
N CYS A 45 3.48 -2.06 7.67
CA CYS A 45 2.86 -2.02 6.35
C CYS A 45 1.80 -3.12 6.27
N LEU A 46 0.53 -2.72 6.14
CA LEU A 46 -0.56 -3.63 5.92
C LEU A 46 -0.66 -3.93 4.42
N ILE A 47 -0.50 -5.21 4.08
CA ILE A 47 -0.58 -5.69 2.69
C ILE A 47 -1.77 -6.64 2.57
N GLY A 48 -2.79 -6.22 1.81
CA GLY A 48 -4.05 -6.96 1.62
C GLY A 48 -4.48 -7.02 0.16
N LEU A 49 -5.27 -8.03 -0.19
CA LEU A 49 -5.95 -8.10 -1.50
C LEU A 49 -7.25 -7.31 -1.41
N LEU A 50 -7.46 -6.39 -2.36
CA LEU A 50 -8.75 -5.69 -2.53
C LEU A 50 -9.65 -6.41 -3.52
N ALA A 51 -9.04 -6.92 -4.60
CA ALA A 51 -9.71 -7.60 -5.68
C ALA A 51 -8.73 -8.57 -6.36
N PRO A 52 -9.19 -9.45 -7.26
CA PRO A 52 -8.28 -10.26 -8.06
C PRO A 52 -7.24 -9.39 -8.76
N LYS A 53 -5.96 -9.71 -8.55
CA LYS A 53 -4.81 -8.97 -9.10
C LYS A 53 -4.70 -7.51 -8.62
N GLN A 54 -5.32 -7.14 -7.49
CA GLN A 54 -5.19 -5.80 -6.91
C GLN A 54 -4.81 -5.91 -5.43
N ILE A 55 -3.69 -5.30 -5.09
CA ILE A 55 -3.18 -5.26 -3.71
C ILE A 55 -3.27 -3.82 -3.20
N LEU A 56 -3.69 -3.69 -1.95
CA LEU A 56 -3.55 -2.46 -1.19
C LEU A 56 -2.39 -2.57 -0.22
N LEU A 57 -1.56 -1.53 -0.24
CA LEU A 57 -0.55 -1.28 0.76
C LEU A 57 -1.02 -0.06 1.56
N MET A 58 -1.15 -0.21 2.88
CA MET A 58 -1.36 0.90 3.79
C MET A 58 -0.16 0.99 4.73
N PHE A 59 0.39 2.19 4.87
CA PHE A 59 1.52 2.46 5.76
C PHE A 59 1.00 3.15 7.02
N ASP A 60 1.34 2.62 8.19
CA ASP A 60 0.86 3.16 9.48
C ASP A 60 1.45 4.55 9.78
N GLN A 61 2.70 4.79 9.35
CA GLN A 61 3.44 6.03 9.58
C GLN A 61 4.49 6.25 8.48
N TYR A 62 4.20 7.16 7.55
CA TYR A 62 5.22 7.72 6.66
C TYR A 62 5.84 8.95 7.35
N GLU A 63 6.79 8.73 8.26
CA GLU A 63 7.78 9.76 8.55
C GLU A 63 8.65 9.83 7.28
N ILE A 64 8.44 10.86 6.46
CA ILE A 64 9.27 11.13 5.29
C ILE A 64 10.70 11.37 5.81
N MET A 65 11.58 10.37 5.73
CA MET A 65 13.00 10.62 5.90
C MET A 65 13.50 11.28 4.62
N TYR A 66 13.79 12.58 4.72
CA TYR A 66 14.46 13.40 3.72
C TYR A 66 15.85 12.87 3.35
#